data_AF-A0A967WI03-F1
#
_entry.id   AF-A0A967WI03-F1
#
_cell.length_a   1.000
_cell.length_b   1.000
_cell.length_c   1.000
_cell.angle_alpha   90.00
_cell.angle_beta   90.00
_cell.angle_gamma   90.00
#
_symmetry.space_group_name_H-M   'P 1'
#
loop_
_entity.id
_entity.type
_entity.pdbx_description
1 polymer ?
#
loop_
_entity_poly.entity_id
_entity_poly.type
_entity_poly.pdbx_seq_one_letter_code
_entity_poly.pdbx_strand_id
1 'polypeptide(L)'
;MSTLPRSPSPTISDASLEKALDWLRDNAEAIGRAKADSVSTARMREHILALQMKQFATLPVSAQEREAKASKAYHDAIVAEAKAAGAYETMKALREA
;
A
#
# COMPACT_ATOMS: atom_id res chain seq x y z
N MET A 1 -48.99 -11.56 3.27
CA MET A 1 -47.67 -11.09 2.76
C MET A 1 -47.43 -9.70 3.31
N SER A 2 -46.66 -9.60 4.40
CA SER A 2 -46.33 -8.32 5.05
C SER A 2 -45.08 -7.74 4.39
N THR A 3 -45.23 -6.62 3.69
CA THR A 3 -44.10 -5.87 3.13
C THR A 3 -43.49 -5.04 4.25
N LEU A 4 -42.33 -5.48 4.75
CA LEU A 4 -41.53 -4.68 5.68
C LEU A 4 -41.24 -3.31 5.05
N PRO A 5 -41.46 -2.18 5.76
CA PRO A 5 -41.08 -0.87 5.25
C PRO A 5 -39.55 -0.82 5.11
N ARG A 6 -39.06 -0.51 3.91
CA ARG A 6 -37.65 -0.14 3.72
C ARG A 6 -37.37 1.08 4.59
N SER A 7 -36.41 0.97 5.50
CA SER A 7 -35.90 2.12 6.24
C SER A 7 -35.47 3.20 5.24
N PRO A 8 -35.84 4.48 5.46
CA PRO A 8 -35.39 5.55 4.59
C PRO A 8 -33.86 5.62 4.65
N SER A 9 -33.21 5.60 3.48
CA SER A 9 -31.77 5.86 3.40
C SER A 9 -31.47 7.19 4.08
N PRO A 10 -30.44 7.28 4.93
CA PRO A 10 -30.09 8.53 5.59
C PRO A 10 -29.85 9.60 4.52
N THR A 11 -30.62 10.69 4.58
CA THR A 11 -30.47 11.80 3.66
C THR A 11 -29.14 12.49 3.96
N ILE A 12 -28.16 12.34 3.06
CA ILE A 12 -26.88 13.04 3.18
C ILE A 12 -27.16 14.53 2.94
N SER A 13 -26.72 15.38 3.87
CA SER A 13 -26.84 16.82 3.70
C SER A 13 -25.77 17.35 2.75
N ASP A 14 -26.07 18.44 2.05
CA ASP A 14 -25.11 19.12 1.17
C ASP A 14 -23.84 19.53 1.93
N ALA A 15 -23.97 19.96 3.19
CA ALA A 15 -22.83 20.28 4.05
C ALA A 15 -21.92 19.06 4.33
N SER A 16 -22.47 17.85 4.44
CA SER A 16 -21.68 16.62 4.59
C SER A 16 -21.00 16.23 3.27
N LEU A 17 -21.66 16.49 2.14
CA LEU A 17 -21.08 16.27 0.81
C LEU A 17 -19.91 17.22 0.55
N GLU A 18 -20.06 18.51 0.84
CA GLU A 18 -19.01 19.52 0.67
C GLU A 18 -17.76 19.17 1.50
N LYS A 19 -17.94 18.79 2.77
CA LYS A 19 -16.82 18.36 3.63
C LYS A 19 -16.08 17.14 3.06
N ALA A 20 -16.81 16.17 2.50
CA ALA A 20 -16.19 15.00 1.88
C ALA A 20 -15.40 15.37 0.60
N LEU A 21 -15.91 16.31 -0.20
CA LEU A 21 -15.24 16.81 -1.39
C LEU A 21 -13.98 17.63 -1.04
N ASP A 22 -14.06 18.48 -0.02
CA ASP A 22 -12.91 19.24 0.48
C ASP A 22 -11.82 18.29 1.00
N TRP A 23 -12.19 17.29 1.80
CA TRP A 23 -11.24 16.28 2.26
C TRP A 23 -10.57 15.55 1.10
N LEU A 24 -11.34 15.15 0.09
CA LEU A 24 -10.80 14.48 -1.09
C LEU A 24 -9.84 15.40 -1.85
N ARG A 25 -10.21 16.66 -2.08
CA ARG A 25 -9.36 17.64 -2.75
C ARG A 25 -8.04 17.84 -2.02
N ASP A 26 -8.11 18.00 -0.70
CA ASP A 26 -6.95 18.37 0.10
C ASP A 26 -5.99 17.19 0.32
N ASN A 27 -6.48 15.94 0.24
CA ASN A 27 -5.68 14.74 0.50
C ASN A 27 -5.36 13.90 -0.75
N ALA A 28 -6.02 14.11 -1.89
CA ALA A 28 -5.88 13.26 -3.08
C ALA A 28 -4.42 13.13 -3.54
N GLU A 29 -3.68 14.23 -3.55
CA GLU A 29 -2.28 14.22 -3.99
C GLU A 29 -1.38 13.44 -3.03
N ALA A 30 -1.59 13.59 -1.71
CA ALA A 30 -0.85 12.85 -0.69
C ALA A 30 -1.15 11.35 -0.74
N ILE A 31 -2.42 10.96 -0.92
CA ILE A 31 -2.83 9.57 -1.10
C ILE A 31 -2.20 8.98 -2.37
N GLY A 32 -2.23 9.74 -3.47
CA GLY A 32 -1.64 9.35 -4.75
C GLY A 32 -0.14 9.08 -4.63
N ARG A 33 0.59 9.97 -3.96
CA ARG A 33 2.02 9.78 -3.65
C ARG A 33 2.26 8.54 -2.79
N ALA A 34 1.54 8.39 -1.68
CA ALA A 34 1.70 7.23 -0.81
C ALA A 34 1.43 5.90 -1.55
N LYS A 35 0.45 5.89 -2.48
CA LYS A 35 0.19 4.73 -3.33
C LYS A 35 1.35 4.45 -4.29
N ALA A 36 1.84 5.49 -4.96
CA ALA A 36 2.96 5.37 -5.89
C ALA A 36 4.20 4.82 -5.16
N ASP A 37 4.50 5.36 -3.99
CA ASP A 37 5.61 4.91 -3.14
C ASP A 37 5.44 3.44 -2.77
N SER A 38 4.27 3.04 -2.23
CA SER A 38 3.98 1.65 -1.86
C SER A 38 4.20 0.68 -3.02
N VAL A 39 3.69 1.01 -4.22
CA VAL A 39 3.88 0.17 -5.42
C VAL A 39 5.34 0.12 -5.82
N SER A 40 6.04 1.26 -5.83
CA SER A 40 7.43 1.35 -6.24
C SER A 40 8.35 0.54 -5.33
N THR A 41 8.15 0.60 -4.01
CA THR A 41 8.97 -0.14 -3.03
C THR A 41 8.75 -1.64 -3.12
N ALA A 42 7.52 -2.10 -3.38
CA ALA A 42 7.22 -3.51 -3.57
C ALA A 42 7.97 -4.08 -4.79
N ARG A 43 7.99 -3.33 -5.91
CA ARG A 43 8.75 -3.71 -7.10
C ARG A 43 10.25 -3.62 -6.89
N MET A 44 10.71 -2.63 -6.14
CA MET A 44 12.12 -2.47 -5.80
C MET A 44 12.62 -3.63 -4.94
N ARG A 45 11.80 -4.15 -4.00
CA ARG A 45 12.15 -5.35 -3.23
C ARG A 45 12.41 -6.56 -4.14
N GLU A 46 11.52 -6.82 -5.11
CA GLU A 46 11.69 -7.90 -6.09
C GLU A 46 12.98 -7.70 -6.91
N HIS A 47 13.25 -6.47 -7.35
CA HIS A 47 14.46 -6.14 -8.10
C HIS A 47 15.73 -6.34 -7.27
N ILE A 48 15.75 -5.86 -6.02
CA ILE A 48 16.86 -6.04 -5.10
C ILE A 48 17.12 -7.52 -4.84
N LEU A 49 16.07 -8.33 -4.65
CA LEU A 49 16.22 -9.78 -4.51
C LEU A 49 16.96 -10.39 -5.70
N ALA A 50 16.55 -10.05 -6.92
CA ALA A 50 17.20 -10.52 -8.14
C ALA A 50 18.67 -10.08 -8.24
N LEU A 51 18.98 -8.83 -7.88
CA LEU A 51 20.36 -8.32 -7.82
C LEU A 51 21.21 -9.06 -6.78
N GLN A 52 20.63 -9.40 -5.63
CA GLN A 52 21.32 -10.16 -4.59
C GLN A 52 21.55 -11.61 -5.03
N MET A 53 20.57 -12.26 -5.66
CA MET A 53 20.72 -13.61 -6.20
C MET A 53 21.82 -13.68 -7.27
N LYS A 54 21.93 -12.65 -8.12
CA LYS A 54 22.97 -12.56 -9.17
C LYS A 54 24.40 -12.65 -8.62
N GLN A 55 24.63 -12.23 -7.37
CA GLN A 55 25.96 -12.33 -6.74
C GLN A 55 26.38 -13.78 -6.45
N PHE A 56 25.42 -14.71 -6.39
CA PHE A 56 25.63 -16.11 -6.07
C PHE A 56 25.42 -17.03 -7.28
N ALA A 57 25.62 -16.55 -8.51
CA ALA A 57 25.27 -17.23 -9.76
C ALA A 57 25.87 -18.65 -9.92
N THR A 58 26.91 -19.00 -9.15
CA THR A 58 27.53 -20.34 -9.14
C THR A 58 26.79 -21.36 -8.28
N LEU A 59 25.89 -20.93 -7.40
CA LEU A 59 25.10 -21.80 -6.53
C LEU A 59 23.81 -22.26 -7.24
N PRO A 60 23.18 -23.38 -6.82
CA PRO A 60 21.82 -23.71 -7.22
C PRO A 60 20.83 -22.60 -6.84
N VAL A 61 19.76 -22.42 -7.60
CA VAL A 61 18.77 -21.32 -7.42
C VAL A 61 18.25 -21.22 -5.99
N SER A 62 17.95 -22.35 -5.34
CA SER A 62 17.46 -22.36 -3.95
C SER A 62 18.49 -21.84 -2.94
N ALA A 63 19.78 -22.09 -3.17
CA ALA A 63 20.86 -21.56 -2.35
C ALA A 63 21.07 -20.06 -2.63
N GLN A 64 21.01 -19.62 -3.90
CA GLN A 64 21.04 -18.19 -4.26
C GLN A 64 19.95 -17.40 -3.54
N GLU A 65 18.73 -17.94 -3.57
CA GLU A 65 17.56 -17.32 -2.96
C GLU A 65 17.72 -17.19 -1.44
N ARG A 66 18.26 -18.22 -0.78
CA ARG A 66 18.55 -18.18 0.67
C ARG A 66 19.56 -17.08 1.01
N GLU A 67 20.68 -17.02 0.31
CA GLU A 67 21.71 -16.00 0.57
C GLU A 67 21.18 -14.59 0.28
N ALA A 68 20.44 -14.42 -0.82
CA ALA A 68 19.84 -13.15 -1.19
C ALA A 68 18.81 -12.67 -0.16
N LYS A 69 17.95 -13.56 0.33
CA LYS A 69 16.95 -13.26 1.38
C LYS A 69 17.59 -12.93 2.73
N ALA A 70 18.76 -13.48 3.03
CA ALA A 70 19.53 -13.18 4.23
C ALA A 70 20.34 -11.86 4.13
N SER A 71 20.44 -11.28 2.94
CA SER A 71 21.22 -10.06 2.73
C SER A 71 20.62 -8.85 3.44
N LYS A 72 21.49 -7.96 3.94
CA LYS A 72 21.08 -6.68 4.52
C LYS A 72 20.27 -5.84 3.51
N ALA A 73 20.67 -5.83 2.24
CA ALA A 73 20.00 -5.07 1.20
C ALA A 73 18.54 -5.51 1.01
N TYR A 74 18.27 -6.82 1.04
CA TYR A 74 16.90 -7.32 0.94
C TYR A 74 16.09 -7.04 2.21
N HIS A 75 16.70 -7.15 3.39
CA HIS A 75 16.07 -6.73 4.66
C HIS A 75 15.66 -5.25 4.62
N ASP A 76 16.57 -4.36 4.21
CA ASP A 76 16.30 -2.93 4.11
C ASP A 76 15.17 -2.64 3.11
N ALA A 77 15.10 -3.40 2.01
CA ALA A 77 14.02 -3.30 1.03
C ALA A 77 12.65 -3.71 1.62
N ILE A 78 12.59 -4.77 2.44
CA ILE A 78 11.37 -5.18 3.16
C ILE A 78 10.92 -4.06 4.11
N VAL A 79 11.85 -3.48 4.86
CA VAL A 79 11.52 -2.39 5.80
C VAL A 79 10.99 -1.16 5.05
N ALA A 80 11.59 -0.83 3.90
CA ALA A 80 11.12 0.26 3.06
C ALA A 80 9.70 0.01 2.52
N GLU A 81 9.44 -1.20 2.02
CA GLU A 81 8.11 -1.60 1.55
C GLU A 81 7.06 -1.54 2.67
N ALA A 82 7.39 -2.08 3.86
CA ALA A 82 6.49 -2.07 5.01
C ALA A 82 6.14 -0.62 5.43
N LYS A 83 7.13 0.27 5.44
CA LYS A 83 6.91 1.69 5.77
C LYS A 83 6.00 2.38 4.74
N ALA A 84 6.24 2.16 3.44
CA ALA A 84 5.44 2.76 2.39
C ALA A 84 4.00 2.21 2.36
N ALA A 85 3.85 0.90 2.54
CA ALA A 85 2.53 0.26 2.65
C ALA A 85 1.76 0.78 3.88
N GLY A 86 2.41 0.89 5.04
CA GLY A 86 1.79 1.42 6.25
C GLY A 86 1.35 2.88 6.09
N ALA A 87 2.17 3.71 5.44
CA ALA A 87 1.79 5.10 5.14
C ALA A 87 0.55 5.18 4.24
N TYR A 88 0.49 4.36 3.20
CA TYR A 88 -0.68 4.29 2.31
C TYR A 88 -1.94 3.80 3.03
N GLU A 89 -1.85 2.72 3.81
CA GLU A 89 -2.99 2.19 4.56
C GLU A 89 -3.49 3.17 5.63
N THR A 90 -2.60 3.95 6.25
CA THR A 90 -3.00 5.02 7.18
C THR A 90 -3.85 6.08 6.48
N MET A 91 -3.42 6.54 5.30
CA MET A 91 -4.18 7.53 4.52
C MET A 91 -5.54 6.99 4.05
N LYS A 92 -5.59 5.69 3.76
CA LYS A 92 -6.84 5.01 3.40
C LYS A 92 -7.78 4.90 4.61
N ALA A 93 -7.27 4.53 5.78
CA ALA A 93 -8.07 4.47 7.01
C ALA A 93 -8.66 5.84 7.39
N LEU A 94 -7.89 6.92 7.21
CA LEU A 94 -8.36 8.30 7.44
C LEU A 94 -9.49 8.73 6.50
N ARG A 95 -9.61 8.11 5.32
CA ARG A 95 -10.74 8.34 4.40
C ARG A 95 -12.03 7.69 4.90
N GLU A 96 -11.88 6.56 5.59
CA GLU A 96 -12.99 5.68 6.00
C GLU A 96 -13.51 6.01 7.41
N ALA A 97 -12.77 6.84 8.16
CA ALA A 97 -13.10 7.31 9.52
C ALA A 97 -13.94 8.59 9.50
#